data_AF-A0A8S3K162-F1
#
_entry.id   AF-A0A8S3K162-F1
#
_cell.length_a   1.000
_cell.length_b   1.000
_cell.length_c   1.000
_cell.angle_alpha   90.00
_cell.angle_beta   90.00
_cell.angle_gamma   90.00
#
_symmetry.space_group_name_H-M   'P 1'
#
loop_
_entity.id
_entity.type
_entity.pdbx_description
1 polymer ?
#
loop_
_entity_poly.entity_id
_entity_poly.type
_entity_poly.pdbx_seq_one_letter_code
_entity_poly.pdbx_strand_id
1 'polypeptide(L)'
;LVCLGDISRYLSEYDGCIQTAEKYYTMAVLLDPEIGMPLNQLGTLCGRSNSSADAAFFYLLCLSAVHPFEGAKDNLQILFERNEKRFLELTKQQTKNRNDKAS
;
A
#
# COMPACT_ATOMS: atom_id res chain seq x y z
N LEU A 1 8.17 13.62 -12.64
CA LEU A 1 8.60 12.95 -11.40
C LEU A 1 7.99 11.56 -11.25
N VAL A 2 6.67 11.39 -11.43
CA VAL A 2 6.01 10.07 -11.37
C VAL A 2 6.69 9.00 -12.23
N CYS A 3 6.95 9.27 -13.52
CA CYS A 3 7.56 8.27 -14.40
C CYS A 3 8.97 7.83 -13.94
N LEU A 4 9.76 8.74 -13.33
CA LEU A 4 11.05 8.39 -12.74
C LEU A 4 10.87 7.51 -11.49
N GLY A 5 9.81 7.77 -10.73
CA GLY A 5 9.37 6.90 -9.64
C GLY A 5 8.96 5.52 -10.13
N ASP A 6 8.23 5.42 -11.24
CA ASP A 6 7.83 4.12 -11.81
C ASP A 6 9.03 3.32 -12.30
N ILE A 7 9.95 3.94 -13.05
CA ILE A 7 11.20 3.30 -13.47
C ILE A 7 11.96 2.77 -12.24
N SER A 8 12.11 3.62 -11.21
CA SER A 8 12.81 3.24 -9.97
C SER A 8 12.09 2.12 -9.22
N ARG A 9 10.75 2.12 -9.21
CA ARG A 9 9.94 1.06 -8.60
C ARG A 9 10.12 -0.27 -9.33
N TYR A 10 10.15 -0.26 -10.66
CA TYR A 10 10.41 -1.48 -11.43
C TYR A 10 11.84 -1.99 -11.22
N LEU A 11 12.83 -1.11 -11.16
CA LEU A 11 14.21 -1.50 -10.82
C LEU A 11 14.32 -2.10 -9.41
N SER A 12 13.54 -1.58 -8.45
CA SER A 12 13.52 -2.10 -7.07
C SER A 12 13.03 -3.54 -6.95
N GLU A 13 12.36 -4.08 -7.96
CA GLU A 13 11.97 -5.50 -7.99
C GLU A 13 13.19 -6.42 -8.22
N TYR A 14 14.30 -5.87 -8.74
CA TYR A 14 15.54 -6.58 -8.95
C TYR A 14 16.57 -6.36 -7.83
N ASP A 15 16.71 -5.12 -7.35
CA ASP A 15 17.74 -4.75 -6.36
C ASP A 15 17.21 -4.57 -4.92
N GLY A 16 15.88 -4.56 -4.73
CA GLY A 16 15.22 -4.36 -3.44
C GLY A 16 15.18 -2.91 -2.93
N CYS A 17 15.68 -1.94 -3.68
CA CYS A 17 15.88 -0.54 -3.25
C CYS A 17 14.70 0.37 -3.60
N ILE A 18 13.69 0.41 -2.73
CA ILE A 18 12.47 1.22 -2.95
C ILE A 18 12.64 2.72 -2.67
N GLN A 19 13.71 3.12 -1.98
CA GLN A 19 13.90 4.49 -1.46
C GLN A 19 13.97 5.53 -2.58
N THR A 20 14.50 5.16 -3.75
CA THR A 20 14.58 6.05 -4.90
C THR A 20 13.20 6.31 -5.50
N ALA A 21 12.36 5.28 -5.59
CA ALA A 21 10.98 5.43 -6.06
C ALA A 21 10.16 6.29 -5.08
N GLU A 22 10.28 6.02 -3.79
CA GLU A 22 9.63 6.80 -2.73
C GLU A 22 10.01 8.28 -2.79
N LYS A 23 11.29 8.61 -2.98
CA LYS A 23 11.76 9.99 -3.14
C LYS A 23 11.08 10.67 -4.34
N TYR A 24 11.02 10.01 -5.49
CA TYR A 24 10.39 10.61 -6.68
C TYR A 24 8.90 10.85 -6.51
N TYR A 25 8.16 9.92 -5.90
CA TYR A 25 6.74 10.11 -5.64
C TYR A 25 6.50 11.19 -4.58
N THR A 26 7.32 11.23 -3.51
CA THR A 26 7.25 12.27 -2.49
C THR A 26 7.50 13.65 -3.09
N MET A 27 8.52 13.80 -3.94
CA MET A 27 8.76 15.05 -4.67
C MET A 27 7.60 15.42 -5.60
N ALA A 28 6.94 14.44 -6.22
CA ALA A 28 5.76 14.70 -7.06
C ALA A 28 4.59 15.25 -6.23
N VAL A 29 4.33 14.70 -5.04
CA VAL A 29 3.32 15.22 -4.10
C VAL A 29 3.65 16.64 -3.65
N LEU A 30 4.92 16.91 -3.32
CA LEU A 30 5.35 18.25 -2.87
C LEU A 30 5.26 19.30 -3.98
N LEU A 31 5.42 18.90 -5.24
CA LEU A 31 5.33 19.80 -6.38
C LEU A 31 3.87 20.16 -6.71
N ASP A 32 2.97 19.18 -6.61
CA ASP A 32 1.55 19.36 -6.85
C ASP A 32 0.71 18.46 -5.92
N PRO A 33 0.20 19.00 -4.80
CA PRO A 33 -0.56 18.22 -3.82
C PRO A 33 -2.00 17.95 -4.26
N GLU A 34 -2.48 18.57 -5.35
CA GLU A 34 -3.86 18.39 -5.83
C GLU A 34 -4.03 17.07 -6.59
N ILE A 35 -2.94 16.49 -7.11
CA ILE A 35 -2.95 15.24 -7.87
C ILE A 35 -2.80 14.05 -6.93
N GLY A 36 -3.81 13.17 -6.88
CA GLY A 36 -3.81 11.97 -6.05
C GLY A 36 -2.88 10.86 -6.54
N MET A 37 -2.56 10.82 -7.83
CA MET A 37 -1.84 9.70 -8.45
C MET A 37 -0.48 9.36 -7.80
N PRO A 38 0.41 10.31 -7.44
CA PRO A 38 1.63 10.00 -6.69
C PRO A 38 1.39 9.36 -5.32
N LEU A 39 0.30 9.72 -4.63
CA LEU A 39 -0.10 9.10 -3.35
C LEU A 39 -0.50 7.64 -3.56
N ASN A 40 -1.22 7.31 -4.65
CA ASN A 40 -1.49 5.91 -5.00
C ASN A 40 -0.20 5.09 -5.18
N GLN A 41 0.83 5.69 -5.78
CA GLN A 41 2.11 5.01 -5.96
C GLN A 41 2.84 4.78 -4.62
N LEU A 42 2.78 5.75 -3.69
CA LEU A 42 3.29 5.56 -2.32
C LEU A 42 2.55 4.45 -1.58
N GLY A 43 1.21 4.39 -1.70
CA GLY A 43 0.41 3.29 -1.13
C GLY A 43 0.80 1.92 -1.70
N THR A 44 1.12 1.87 -2.99
CA THR A 44 1.59 0.64 -3.66
C THR A 44 2.95 0.18 -3.11
N LEU A 45 3.87 1.11 -2.81
CA LEU A 45 5.15 0.79 -2.18
C LEU A 45 4.96 0.24 -0.76
N CYS A 46 4.14 0.88 0.07
CA CYS A 46 3.84 0.42 1.43
C CYS A 46 3.12 -0.95 1.46
N GLY A 47 2.24 -1.20 0.48
CA GLY A 47 1.54 -2.47 0.35
C GLY A 47 2.48 -3.66 0.11
N ARG A 48 3.68 -3.43 -0.41
CA ARG A 48 4.72 -4.46 -0.62
C ARG A 48 5.51 -4.78 0.64
N SER A 49 5.59 -3.85 1.61
CA SER A 49 6.39 -3.99 2.83
C SER A 49 5.59 -4.48 4.05
N ASN A 50 4.47 -5.20 3.83
CA ASN A 50 3.52 -5.63 4.88
C ASN A 50 2.91 -4.48 5.72
N SER A 51 3.04 -3.23 5.27
CA SER A 51 2.58 -2.05 5.98
C SER A 51 1.18 -1.68 5.49
N SER A 52 0.20 -2.55 5.78
CA SER A 52 -1.17 -2.40 5.28
C SER A 52 -1.86 -1.11 5.75
N ALA A 53 -1.54 -0.63 6.96
CA ALA A 53 -2.08 0.64 7.46
C ALA A 53 -1.55 1.83 6.65
N ASP A 54 -0.24 1.88 6.38
CA ASP A 54 0.37 2.95 5.58
C ASP A 54 -0.14 2.92 4.13
N ALA A 55 -0.30 1.72 3.56
CA ALA A 55 -0.90 1.57 2.24
C ALA A 55 -2.33 2.14 2.20
N ALA A 56 -3.18 1.79 3.17
CA ALA A 56 -4.54 2.30 3.27
C ALA A 56 -4.56 3.83 3.43
N PHE A 57 -3.68 4.39 4.27
CA PHE A 57 -3.53 5.83 4.46
C PHE A 57 -3.28 6.56 3.14
N PHE A 58 -2.29 6.11 2.36
CA PHE A 58 -1.97 6.75 1.08
C PHE A 58 -3.07 6.59 0.02
N TYR A 59 -3.74 5.44 -0.04
CA TYR A 59 -4.87 5.28 -0.97
C TYR A 59 -6.06 6.18 -0.59
N LEU A 60 -6.36 6.33 0.71
CA LEU A 60 -7.39 7.25 1.18
C LEU A 60 -7.04 8.71 0.89
N LEU A 61 -5.78 9.10 1.07
CA LEU A 61 -5.30 10.43 0.68
C LEU A 61 -5.43 10.67 -0.82
N CYS A 62 -5.06 9.68 -1.65
CA CYS A 62 -5.24 9.75 -3.10
C CYS A 62 -6.71 10.02 -3.48
N LEU A 63 -7.65 9.30 -2.88
CA LEU A 63 -9.09 9.48 -3.13
C LEU A 63 -9.65 10.80 -2.57
N SER A 64 -8.96 11.42 -1.62
CA SER A 64 -9.35 12.70 -1.01
C SER A 64 -8.74 13.91 -1.71
N ALA A 65 -7.89 13.71 -2.72
CA ALA A 65 -7.25 14.78 -3.48
C ALA A 65 -8.25 15.49 -4.41
N VAL A 66 -7.91 16.71 -4.85
CA VAL A 66 -8.72 17.50 -5.81
C VAL A 66 -8.86 16.75 -7.15
N HIS A 67 -7.79 16.08 -7.56
CA HIS A 67 -7.73 15.23 -8.74
C HIS A 67 -7.41 13.79 -8.33
N PRO A 68 -8.41 13.02 -7.88
CA PRO A 68 -8.20 11.67 -7.40
C PRO A 68 -7.81 10.72 -8.53
N PHE A 69 -7.15 9.61 -8.17
CA PHE A 69 -6.91 8.49 -9.08
C PHE A 69 -7.80 7.31 -8.70
N GLU A 70 -8.79 7.01 -9.53
CA GLU A 70 -9.84 6.00 -9.28
C GLU A 70 -9.29 4.61 -8.96
N GLY A 71 -8.12 4.24 -9.52
CA GLY A 71 -7.48 2.96 -9.23
C GLY A 71 -7.10 2.75 -7.76
N ALA A 72 -7.05 3.81 -6.95
CA ALA A 72 -6.84 3.70 -5.50
C ALA A 72 -8.00 2.99 -4.78
N LYS A 73 -9.23 3.07 -5.32
CA LYS A 73 -10.40 2.38 -4.76
C LYS A 73 -10.27 0.86 -4.88
N ASP A 74 -9.88 0.39 -6.06
CA ASP A 74 -9.64 -1.03 -6.31
C ASP A 74 -8.49 -1.55 -5.45
N ASN A 75 -7.42 -0.75 -5.30
CA ASN A 75 -6.30 -1.08 -4.42
C ASN A 75 -6.73 -1.20 -2.95
N LEU A 76 -7.59 -0.30 -2.44
CA LEU A 76 -8.16 -0.40 -1.09
C LEU A 76 -9.02 -1.64 -0.92
N GLN A 77 -9.85 -1.96 -1.90
CA GLN A 77 -10.68 -3.15 -1.85
C GLN A 77 -9.82 -4.41 -1.75
N ILE A 78 -8.83 -4.57 -2.63
CA ILE A 78 -7.89 -5.69 -2.61
C ILE A 78 -7.14 -5.77 -1.26
N LEU A 79 -6.74 -4.63 -0.71
CA LEU A 79 -6.06 -4.55 0.58
C LEU A 79 -6.96 -5.04 1.72
N PHE A 80 -8.22 -4.61 1.77
CA PHE A 80 -9.17 -5.04 2.79
C PHE A 80 -9.51 -6.53 2.67
N GLU A 81 -9.74 -7.04 1.46
CA GLU A 81 -9.98 -8.46 1.22
C GLU A 81 -8.80 -9.33 1.71
N ARG A 82 -7.56 -8.88 1.49
CA ARG A 82 -6.36 -9.57 1.99
C ARG A 82 -6.29 -9.53 3.52
N ASN A 83 -6.58 -8.38 4.12
CA ASN A 83 -6.56 -8.22 5.57
C ASN A 83 -7.65 -9.04 6.26
N GLU A 84 -8.84 -9.12 5.69
CA GLU A 84 -9.95 -9.95 6.19
C GLU A 84 -9.56 -11.44 6.18
N LYS A 85 -9.02 -11.94 5.06
CA LYS A 85 -8.54 -13.32 4.96
C LYS A 85 -7.49 -13.64 6.03
N ARG A 86 -6.49 -12.78 6.19
CA ARG A 86 -5.43 -12.93 7.20
C ARG A 86 -6.00 -12.92 8.62
N PHE A 87 -6.96 -12.04 8.90
CA PHE A 87 -7.62 -11.97 10.20
C PHE A 87 -8.38 -13.26 10.53
N LEU A 88 -9.12 -13.82 9.57
CA LEU A 88 -9.84 -15.08 9.74
C LEU A 88 -8.89 -16.26 9.98
N GLU A 89 -7.76 -16.33 9.26
CA GLU A 89 -6.73 -17.35 9.45
C GLU A 89 -6.11 -17.29 10.85
N LEU A 90 -5.73 -16.09 11.32
CA LEU A 90 -5.18 -15.88 12.65
C LEU A 90 -6.19 -16.30 13.74
N THR A 91 -7.47 -15.97 13.57
CA THR A 91 -8.53 -16.33 14.53
C THR A 91 -8.73 -17.85 14.60
N LYS A 92 -8.71 -18.55 13.45
CA LYS A 92 -8.78 -20.02 13.39
C LYS A 92 -7.59 -20.67 14.11
N GLN A 93 -6.37 -20.17 13.86
CA GLN A 93 -5.15 -20.66 14.52
C GLN A 93 -5.21 -20.46 16.03
N GLN A 94 -5.66 -19.29 16.51
CA GLN A 94 -5.82 -19.03 17.95
C GLN A 94 -6.83 -19.98 18.61
N THR A 95 -7.93 -20.27 17.92
CA THR A 95 -8.97 -21.19 18.42
C THR A 95 -8.43 -22.61 18.55
N LYS A 96 -7.71 -23.09 17.52
CA LYS A 96 -7.04 -24.40 17.55
C LYS A 96 -6.04 -24.50 18.70
N ASN A 97 -5.16 -23.49 18.84
CA ASN A 97 -4.14 -23.45 19.89
C ASN A 97 -4.73 -23.41 21.31
N ARG A 98 -5.95 -22.88 21.49
CA ARG A 98 -6.66 -22.93 22.79
C ARG A 98 -7.20 -24.32 23.10
N ASN A 99 -7.78 -24.99 22.11
CA ASN A 99 -8.33 -26.34 22.27
C ASN A 99 -7.22 -27.38 22.53
N ASP A 100 -6.08 -27.24 21.86
CA ASP A 100 -4.90 -28.11 22.06
C ASP A 100 -4.26 -27.94 23.45
N LYS A 101 -4.45 -26.78 24.11
CA LYS A 101 -3.98 -26.54 25.49
C LYS A 101 -4.95 -26.98 26.58
N ALA A 102 -6.20 -27.24 26.21
CA ALA A 102 -7.26 -27.67 27.12
C ALA A 102 -7.46 -29.21 27.14
N SER A 103 -6.74 -29.93 26.25
CA SER A 103 -6.70 -31.39 26.15
C SER A 103 -5.42 -31.92 26.79
#